data_AF-A0A6I5CTS7-F1
#
_entry.id   AF-A0A6I5CTS7-F1
#
_cell.length_a   1.000
_cell.length_b   1.000
_cell.length_c   1.000
_cell.angle_alpha   90.00
_cell.angle_beta   90.00
_cell.angle_gamma   90.00
#
_symmetry.space_group_name_H-M   'P 1'
#
loop_
_entity.id
_entity.type
_entity.pdbx_description
1 polymer ?
#
loop_
_entity_poly.entity_id
_entity_poly.type
_entity_poly.pdbx_seq_one_letter_code
_entity_poly.pdbx_strand_id
1 'polypeptide(L)'
;MSTDPMADDAYQPTGTNEEQEDAAPLDLENAVGERTYDDLLDEGYSPPEKPLGVDKYGTTAAEQHEGESLDQRLAQERPDADEPAGDGVGDLPGGTGEPVDPQAGGA
;
A
#
# COMPACT_ATOMS: atom_id res chain seq x y z
N MET A 1 -18.07 14.80 42.48
CA MET A 1 -18.72 14.67 41.16
C MET A 1 -18.59 16.02 40.48
N SER A 2 -17.56 16.20 39.64
CA SER A 2 -17.27 17.50 39.01
C SER A 2 -18.20 17.69 37.82
N THR A 3 -18.92 18.81 37.78
CA THR A 3 -19.80 19.24 36.70
C THR A 3 -19.04 20.17 35.75
N ASP A 4 -18.01 19.64 35.11
CA ASP A 4 -17.27 20.36 34.07
C ASP A 4 -17.74 19.82 32.71
N PRO A 5 -18.21 20.66 31.77
CA PRO A 5 -18.59 20.20 30.45
C PRO A 5 -17.36 19.56 29.78
N MET A 6 -17.40 18.24 29.62
CA MET A 6 -16.37 17.50 28.91
C MET A 6 -16.38 17.94 27.45
N ALA A 7 -15.23 17.87 26.78
CA ALA A 7 -15.06 18.31 25.39
C ALA A 7 -16.05 17.66 24.39
N ASP A 8 -16.71 16.57 24.80
CA ASP A 8 -17.73 15.84 24.05
C ASP A 8 -19.08 16.57 23.96
N ASP A 9 -19.33 17.59 24.80
CA ASP A 9 -20.57 18.40 24.77
C ASP A 9 -20.47 19.59 23.79
N ALA A 10 -19.30 19.83 23.18
CA ALA A 10 -19.15 20.81 22.12
C ALA A 10 -19.81 20.28 20.85
N TYR A 11 -20.67 21.10 20.22
CA TYR A 11 -21.21 20.81 18.90
C TYR A 11 -20.06 20.58 17.91
N GLN A 12 -19.84 19.32 17.56
CA GLN A 12 -18.96 18.90 16.47
C GLN A 12 -19.81 18.95 15.20
N PRO A 13 -19.60 19.92 14.28
CA PRO A 13 -20.26 19.89 12.99
C PRO A 13 -19.69 18.73 12.16
N THR A 14 -20.18 17.51 12.40
CA THR A 14 -20.19 16.44 11.40
C THR A 14 -21.61 16.29 10.84
N GLY A 15 -22.35 17.41 10.81
CA GLY A 15 -23.80 17.48 10.61
C GLY A 15 -24.26 16.98 9.24
N THR A 16 -23.38 17.04 8.25
CA THR A 16 -23.43 16.26 7.04
C THR A 16 -21.97 16.01 6.69
N ASN A 17 -21.50 14.77 6.81
CA ASN A 17 -20.33 14.35 6.05
C ASN A 17 -20.80 14.26 4.59
N GLU A 18 -21.31 15.38 4.05
CA GLU A 18 -21.47 15.62 2.62
C GLU A 18 -20.11 15.26 2.07
N GLU A 19 -20.13 14.15 1.35
CA GLU A 19 -19.04 13.50 0.67
C GLU A 19 -17.94 14.53 0.42
N GLN A 20 -16.77 14.32 1.02
CA GLN A 20 -15.57 15.02 0.60
C GLN A 20 -15.44 14.71 -0.90
N GLU A 21 -16.00 15.56 -1.77
CA GLU A 21 -15.90 15.40 -3.23
C GLU A 21 -14.42 15.35 -3.61
N ASP A 22 -13.57 16.01 -2.82
CA ASP A 22 -12.10 15.99 -2.88
C ASP A 22 -11.43 14.71 -2.32
N ALA A 23 -12.15 13.80 -1.66
CA ALA A 23 -11.61 12.51 -1.20
C ALA A 23 -12.01 11.33 -2.09
N ALA A 24 -12.87 11.57 -3.09
CA ALA A 24 -13.04 10.61 -4.17
C ALA A 24 -11.72 10.56 -4.96
N PRO A 25 -11.29 9.35 -5.41
CA PRO A 25 -10.23 9.26 -6.39
C PRO A 25 -10.55 10.16 -7.58
N LEU A 26 -9.55 10.97 -8.00
CA LEU A 26 -9.73 11.86 -9.14
C LEU A 26 -10.18 11.05 -10.35
N ASP A 27 -11.18 11.58 -11.06
CA ASP A 27 -11.51 11.06 -12.37
C ASP A 27 -10.35 11.36 -13.33
N LEU A 28 -9.71 10.30 -13.80
CA LEU A 28 -8.56 10.38 -14.70
C LEU A 28 -8.91 11.10 -16.01
N GLU A 29 -10.17 11.07 -16.44
CA GLU A 29 -10.62 11.80 -17.64
C GLU A 29 -10.61 13.32 -17.43
N ASN A 30 -10.74 13.79 -16.19
CA ASN A 30 -10.84 15.21 -15.83
C ASN A 30 -9.59 15.75 -15.11
N ALA A 31 -8.62 14.89 -14.77
CA ALA A 31 -7.40 15.25 -14.09
C ALA A 31 -6.33 15.79 -15.06
N VAL A 32 -5.69 16.90 -14.70
CA VAL A 32 -4.65 17.52 -15.54
C VAL A 32 -3.38 16.68 -15.51
N GLY A 33 -2.90 16.28 -16.69
CA GLY A 33 -1.66 15.53 -16.84
C GLY A 33 -1.82 14.02 -16.67
N GLU A 34 -3.04 13.56 -16.40
CA GLU A 34 -3.39 12.14 -16.44
C GLU A 34 -3.65 11.70 -17.88
N ARG A 35 -3.60 10.39 -18.08
CA ARG A 35 -3.79 9.76 -19.39
C ARG A 35 -5.27 9.76 -19.75
N THR A 36 -5.60 10.09 -20.99
CA THR A 36 -6.98 9.97 -21.47
C THR A 36 -7.36 8.51 -21.65
N TYR A 37 -8.66 8.24 -21.70
CA TYR A 37 -9.18 6.91 -22.00
C TYR A 37 -8.69 6.38 -23.37
N ASP A 38 -8.61 7.27 -24.37
CA ASP A 38 -8.07 6.92 -25.69
C ASP A 38 -6.56 6.58 -25.61
N ASP A 39 -5.77 7.29 -24.81
CA ASP A 39 -4.33 7.00 -24.60
C ASP A 39 -4.10 5.65 -23.90
N LEU A 40 -5.06 5.17 -23.11
CA LEU A 40 -5.00 3.85 -22.48
C LEU A 40 -5.35 2.74 -23.48
N LEU A 41 -6.31 3.00 -24.37
CA LEU A 41 -6.71 2.07 -25.43
C LEU A 41 -5.61 1.92 -26.50
N ASP A 42 -4.95 3.01 -26.85
CA ASP A 42 -3.92 3.04 -27.91
C ASP A 42 -2.61 2.37 -27.51
N GLU A 43 -2.24 2.33 -26.22
CA GLU A 43 -1.02 1.65 -25.76
C GLU A 43 -1.04 0.15 -26.08
N GLY A 44 -2.24 -0.44 -26.11
CA GLY A 44 -2.42 -1.86 -26.36
C GLY A 44 -1.87 -2.73 -25.23
N TYR A 45 -2.59 -3.80 -24.89
CA TYR A 45 -2.07 -4.79 -23.97
C TYR A 45 -1.17 -5.77 -24.72
N SER A 46 0.10 -5.89 -24.33
CA SER A 46 1.01 -6.94 -24.79
C SER A 46 1.00 -8.09 -23.78
N PRO A 47 0.30 -9.21 -24.04
CA PRO A 47 0.30 -10.34 -23.14
C PRO A 47 1.71 -10.92 -23.00
N PRO A 48 2.02 -11.60 -21.88
CA PRO A 48 3.28 -12.32 -21.76
C PRO A 48 3.51 -13.27 -22.94
N GLU A 49 4.70 -13.22 -23.53
CA GLU A 49 5.16 -14.11 -24.62
C GLU A 49 5.10 -15.61 -24.24
N LYS A 50 4.97 -15.90 -22.94
CA LYS A 50 4.88 -17.25 -22.37
C LYS A 50 3.83 -17.30 -21.27
N PRO A 51 3.10 -18.43 -21.13
CA PRO A 51 2.11 -18.57 -20.08
C PRO A 51 2.80 -18.51 -18.71
N LEU A 52 2.23 -17.71 -17.81
CA LEU A 52 2.77 -17.53 -16.46
C LEU A 52 2.38 -18.70 -15.57
N GLY A 53 3.29 -19.11 -14.71
CA GLY A 53 3.00 -20.08 -13.65
C GLY A 53 2.83 -21.53 -14.11
N VAL A 54 3.00 -21.85 -15.41
CA VAL A 54 2.91 -23.24 -15.89
C VAL A 54 3.99 -24.16 -15.33
N ASP A 55 5.13 -23.59 -14.93
CA ASP A 55 6.23 -24.32 -14.31
C ASP A 55 6.14 -24.33 -12.77
N LYS A 56 5.02 -23.86 -12.20
CA LYS A 56 4.79 -23.86 -10.75
C LYS A 56 4.10 -25.14 -10.31
N TYR A 57 4.40 -25.56 -9.09
CA TYR A 57 3.71 -26.66 -8.43
C TYR A 57 2.24 -26.28 -8.16
N GLY A 58 1.33 -27.25 -8.28
CA GLY A 58 -0.10 -27.06 -8.00
C GLY A 58 -0.93 -26.69 -9.24
N THR A 59 -0.34 -26.79 -10.43
CA THR A 59 -1.03 -26.55 -11.71
C THR A 59 -1.82 -27.77 -12.16
N THR A 60 -1.49 -28.96 -11.66
CA THR A 60 -2.22 -30.20 -11.96
C THR A 60 -3.12 -30.66 -10.81
N ALA A 61 -4.16 -31.43 -11.13
CA ALA A 61 -5.09 -31.96 -10.12
C ALA A 61 -4.41 -32.91 -9.11
N ALA A 62 -3.39 -33.66 -9.56
CA ALA A 62 -2.62 -34.54 -8.69
C ALA A 62 -1.80 -33.73 -7.66
N GLU A 63 -1.08 -32.71 -8.12
CA GLU A 63 -0.28 -31.84 -7.24
C GLU A 63 -1.14 -31.11 -6.22
N GLN A 64 -2.34 -30.65 -6.60
CA GLN A 64 -3.26 -30.02 -5.65
C GLN A 64 -3.77 -31.00 -4.59
N HIS A 65 -3.96 -32.27 -4.96
CA HIS A 65 -4.37 -33.31 -4.01
C HIS A 65 -3.22 -33.72 -3.07
N GLU A 66 -2.00 -33.83 -3.60
CA GLU A 66 -0.80 -34.18 -2.82
C GLU A 66 -0.35 -33.04 -1.92
N GLY A 67 -0.55 -31.78 -2.36
CA GLY A 67 -0.09 -30.59 -1.67
C GLY A 67 1.41 -30.36 -1.83
N GLU A 68 1.85 -29.12 -1.63
CA GLU A 68 3.27 -28.76 -1.74
C GLU A 68 4.00 -29.01 -0.41
N SER A 69 5.18 -29.63 -0.47
CA SER A 69 6.04 -29.81 0.70
C SER A 69 6.69 -28.50 1.16
N LEU A 70 7.10 -28.44 2.42
CA LEU A 70 7.82 -27.27 2.96
C LEU A 70 9.13 -27.01 2.22
N ASP A 71 9.88 -28.05 1.89
CA ASP A 71 11.16 -27.92 1.18
C ASP A 71 10.98 -27.34 -0.23
N GLN A 72 9.92 -27.74 -0.94
CA GLN A 72 9.57 -27.15 -2.24
C GLN A 72 9.22 -25.67 -2.11
N ARG A 73 8.46 -25.28 -1.09
CA ARG A 73 8.12 -23.88 -0.82
C ARG A 73 9.35 -23.03 -0.51
N LEU A 74 10.26 -23.56 0.31
CA LEU A 74 11.53 -22.91 0.65
C LEU A 74 12.43 -22.75 -0.60
N ALA A 75 12.45 -23.75 -1.49
CA ALA A 75 13.23 -23.68 -2.73
C ALA A 75 12.72 -22.59 -3.70
N GLN A 76 11.46 -22.16 -3.57
CA GLN A 76 10.88 -21.08 -4.38
C GLN A 76 11.10 -19.68 -3.79
N GLU A 77 11.50 -19.59 -2.52
CA GLU A 77 11.73 -18.32 -1.83
C GLU A 77 12.93 -17.57 -2.44
N ARG A 78 12.84 -16.24 -2.45
CA ARG A 78 13.95 -15.35 -2.78
C ARG A 78 14.25 -14.49 -1.56
N PRO A 79 15.53 -14.15 -1.30
CA PRO A 79 15.86 -13.20 -0.25
C PRO A 79 15.09 -11.89 -0.44
N ASP A 80 14.75 -11.27 0.68
CA ASP A 80 14.21 -9.93 0.66
C ASP A 80 15.20 -8.95 0.01
N ALA A 81 14.67 -7.93 -0.65
CA ALA A 81 15.51 -6.86 -1.17
C ALA A 81 16.11 -6.07 0.01
N ASP A 82 17.37 -5.67 -0.12
CA ASP A 82 17.98 -4.77 0.86
C ASP A 82 17.16 -3.47 0.94
N GLU A 83 16.98 -2.97 2.17
CA GLU A 83 16.43 -1.64 2.37
C GLU A 83 17.29 -0.62 1.60
N PRO A 84 16.67 0.43 1.02
CA PRO A 84 17.44 1.51 0.44
C PRO A 84 18.40 2.06 1.49
N ALA A 85 19.61 2.45 1.05
CA ALA A 85 20.55 3.09 1.95
C ALA A 85 19.87 4.27 2.65
N GLY A 86 19.83 4.24 3.98
CA GLY A 86 19.33 5.34 4.78
C GLY A 86 20.10 6.63 4.46
N ASP A 87 19.50 7.76 4.79
CA ASP A 87 20.15 9.08 4.62
C ASP A 87 21.31 9.32 5.62
N GLY A 88 21.55 8.35 6.51
CA GLY A 88 22.58 8.39 7.54
C GLY A 88 22.22 9.30 8.71
N VAL A 89 21.01 9.84 8.76
CA VAL A 89 20.54 10.73 9.81
C VAL A 89 19.94 9.91 10.93
N GLY A 90 20.29 10.20 12.18
CA GLY A 90 19.74 9.49 13.35
C GLY A 90 20.46 8.19 13.72
N ASP A 91 21.35 7.67 12.86
CA ASP A 91 22.12 6.43 13.10
C ASP A 91 23.23 6.55 14.15
N LEU A 92 23.55 7.77 14.61
CA LEU A 92 24.64 8.02 15.55
C LEU A 92 24.30 7.48 16.95
N PRO A 93 25.09 6.53 17.52
CA PRO A 93 24.81 5.98 18.85
C PRO A 93 24.84 7.07 19.93
N GLY A 94 23.72 7.26 20.63
CA GLY A 94 23.55 8.33 21.62
C GLY A 94 23.28 9.72 21.03
N GLY A 95 23.03 9.81 19.71
CA GLY A 95 22.55 11.02 19.04
C GLY A 95 21.07 11.29 19.30
N THR A 96 20.52 12.31 18.64
CA THR A 96 19.12 12.75 18.79
C THR A 96 18.10 11.86 18.09
N GLY A 97 18.52 10.81 17.39
CA GLY A 97 17.66 9.99 16.52
C GLY A 97 17.26 10.71 15.23
N GLU A 98 16.43 10.05 14.42
CA GLU A 98 15.86 10.63 13.20
C GLU A 98 14.93 11.82 13.55
N PRO A 99 14.96 12.92 12.78
CA PRO A 99 14.04 14.03 12.95
C PRO A 99 12.59 13.57 12.73
N VAL A 100 11.76 13.70 13.76
CA VAL A 100 10.32 13.40 13.66
C VAL A 100 9.57 14.63 13.17
N ASP A 101 8.60 14.43 12.27
CA ASP A 101 7.67 15.48 11.84
C ASP A 101 6.90 16.03 13.06
N PRO A 102 6.88 17.35 13.29
CA PRO A 102 6.14 17.96 14.40
C PRO A 102 4.63 17.66 14.41
N GLN A 103 4.05 17.29 13.26
CA GLN A 103 2.65 16.92 13.11
C GLN A 103 2.38 15.43 13.32
N ALA A 104 3.39 14.60 13.60
CA ALA A 104 3.24 13.15 13.74
C ALA A 104 2.36 12.70 14.93
N GLY A 105 1.87 13.62 15.76
CA GLY A 105 1.11 13.30 16.96
C GLY A 105 2.00 12.61 17.98
N GLY A 106 2.57 13.40 18.90
CA GLY A 106 3.37 12.83 19.99
C GLY A 106 2.58 11.86 20.85
N ALA A 107 3.27 10.88 21.42
CA ALA A 107 2.73 9.97 22.45
C ALA A 107 2.37 10.70 23.74
#